data_AF-A0A976QA66-F1
#
_entry.id   AF-A0A976QA66-F1
#
_cell.length_a   1.000
_cell.length_b   1.000
_cell.length_c   1.000
_cell.angle_alpha   90.00
_cell.angle_beta   90.00
_cell.angle_gamma   90.00
#
_symmetry.space_group_name_H-M   'P 1'
#
loop_
_entity.id
_entity.type
_entity.pdbx_description
1 polymer ?
#
loop_
_entity_poly.entity_id
_entity_poly.type
_entity_poly.pdbx_seq_one_letter_code
_entity_poly.pdbx_strand_id
1 'polypeptide(L)'
;MRIEVLVPHLPESVSDANLISWHSKAGDPVAKDQPLLDLETDKVVLEVPAPASGTLLEIRRSQGDVVASGDLLAVIETLSDNPLTTRPSETLNTDARAASSSSAAALEPPVSPAVRRLLTEHQLSPRDIPIEGRISKQDVLQFIERRLKEAEPKEMKELPPPPPPL
;
A
#
# COMPACT_ATOMS: atom_id res chain seq x y z
N MET A 1 -13.90 10.87 -14.10
CA MET A 1 -15.31 10.67 -13.67
C MET A 1 -15.26 10.07 -12.26
N ARG A 2 -16.15 10.46 -11.35
CA ARG A 2 -16.16 9.90 -9.99
C ARG A 2 -17.19 8.77 -9.91
N ILE A 3 -16.80 7.65 -9.33
CA ILE A 3 -17.62 6.47 -9.12
C ILE A 3 -17.69 6.22 -7.62
N GLU A 4 -18.90 6.04 -7.13
CA GLU A 4 -19.18 5.73 -5.74
C GLU A 4 -19.07 4.21 -5.54
N VAL A 5 -18.26 3.80 -4.57
CA VAL A 5 -18.14 2.41 -4.15
C VAL A 5 -19.18 2.17 -3.07
N LEU A 6 -20.17 1.35 -3.39
CA LEU A 6 -21.26 0.99 -2.48
C LEU A 6 -21.01 -0.40 -1.89
N VAL A 7 -21.55 -0.64 -0.70
CA VAL A 7 -21.58 -1.98 -0.10
C VAL A 7 -22.36 -2.94 -1.02
N PRO A 8 -21.79 -4.10 -1.38
CA PRO A 8 -22.47 -5.10 -2.21
C PRO A 8 -23.70 -5.67 -1.49
N HIS A 9 -24.56 -6.37 -2.23
CA HIS A 9 -25.79 -6.92 -1.67
C HIS A 9 -25.47 -7.95 -0.58
N LEU A 10 -25.84 -7.64 0.67
CA LEU A 10 -25.70 -8.56 1.79
C LEU A 10 -26.81 -9.64 1.74
N PRO A 11 -26.61 -10.81 2.37
CA PRO A 11 -27.67 -11.81 2.53
C PRO A 11 -28.88 -11.19 3.27
N GLU A 12 -30.11 -11.52 2.85
CA GLU A 12 -31.35 -10.96 3.42
C GLU A 12 -31.51 -11.10 4.95
N SER A 13 -30.67 -11.92 5.60
CA SER A 13 -30.69 -12.15 7.05
C SER A 13 -29.67 -11.32 7.85
N VAL A 14 -28.80 -10.51 7.21
CA VAL A 14 -27.81 -9.65 7.87
C VAL A 14 -27.85 -8.24 7.26
N SER A 15 -28.26 -7.24 8.07
CA SER A 15 -28.41 -5.85 7.60
C SER A 15 -27.11 -5.05 7.69
N ASP A 16 -26.15 -5.55 8.46
CA ASP A 16 -24.97 -4.81 8.90
C ASP A 16 -23.71 -5.63 8.62
N ALA A 17 -22.66 -4.97 8.18
CA ALA A 17 -21.33 -5.54 8.01
C ALA A 17 -20.28 -4.64 8.68
N ASN A 18 -19.28 -5.26 9.30
CA ASN A 18 -18.17 -4.55 9.93
C ASN A 18 -16.99 -4.47 8.98
N LEU A 19 -16.44 -3.27 8.81
CA LEU A 19 -15.23 -3.08 8.00
C LEU A 19 -14.01 -3.57 8.79
N ILE A 20 -13.41 -4.69 8.38
CA ILE A 20 -12.31 -5.31 9.13
C ILE A 20 -10.93 -4.85 8.65
N SER A 21 -10.75 -4.64 7.35
CA SER A 21 -9.45 -4.26 6.79
C SER A 21 -9.58 -3.49 5.48
N TRP A 22 -8.74 -2.47 5.31
CA TRP A 22 -8.57 -1.73 4.05
C TRP A 22 -7.31 -2.21 3.34
N HIS A 23 -7.42 -2.62 2.09
CA HIS A 23 -6.28 -2.94 1.21
C HIS A 23 -5.80 -1.73 0.42
N SER A 24 -6.69 -0.77 0.17
CA SER A 24 -6.39 0.46 -0.57
C SER A 24 -6.48 1.70 0.33
N LYS A 25 -5.66 2.71 0.04
CA LYS A 25 -5.65 3.99 0.78
C LYS A 25 -6.14 5.13 -0.11
N ALA A 26 -6.64 6.20 0.50
CA ALA A 26 -6.93 7.42 -0.24
C ALA A 26 -5.65 7.93 -0.93
N GLY A 27 -5.73 8.18 -2.23
CA GLY A 27 -4.65 8.50 -3.15
C GLY A 27 -4.04 7.31 -3.89
N ASP A 28 -4.40 6.08 -3.55
CA ASP A 28 -3.81 4.88 -4.14
C ASP A 28 -4.52 4.48 -5.46
N PRO A 29 -3.77 4.04 -6.49
CA PRO A 29 -4.36 3.55 -7.73
C PRO A 29 -4.98 2.17 -7.52
N VAL A 30 -6.27 2.05 -7.86
CA VAL A 30 -7.05 0.82 -7.76
C VAL A 30 -7.44 0.31 -9.15
N ALA A 31 -7.48 -1.00 -9.34
CA ALA A 31 -7.89 -1.62 -10.59
C ALA A 31 -9.32 -2.15 -10.50
N LYS A 32 -10.07 -2.17 -11.61
CA LYS A 32 -11.37 -2.83 -11.69
C LYS A 32 -11.25 -4.28 -11.21
N ASP A 33 -12.24 -4.74 -10.44
CA ASP A 33 -12.33 -6.08 -9.89
C ASP A 33 -11.23 -6.41 -8.84
N GLN A 34 -10.46 -5.41 -8.38
CA GLN A 34 -9.48 -5.56 -7.30
C GLN A 34 -10.16 -5.41 -5.93
N PRO A 35 -9.84 -6.25 -4.93
CA PRO A 35 -10.37 -6.11 -3.57
C PRO A 35 -9.86 -4.81 -2.93
N LEU A 36 -10.79 -3.93 -2.54
CA LEU A 36 -10.49 -2.66 -1.88
C LEU A 36 -10.40 -2.82 -0.36
N LEU A 37 -11.29 -3.63 0.19
CA LEU A 37 -11.48 -3.84 1.62
C LEU A 37 -12.21 -5.16 1.86
N ASP A 38 -12.10 -5.66 3.09
CA ASP A 38 -12.86 -6.80 3.57
C ASP A 38 -13.94 -6.33 4.57
N LEU A 39 -15.13 -6.90 4.40
CA LEU A 39 -16.26 -6.77 5.30
C LEU A 39 -16.48 -8.09 6.02
N GLU A 40 -16.61 -8.05 7.34
CA GLU A 40 -17.03 -9.21 8.13
C GLU A 40 -18.50 -9.06 8.52
N THR A 41 -19.25 -10.13 8.30
CA THR A 41 -20.58 -10.34 8.86
C THR A 41 -20.50 -11.46 9.89
N ASP A 42 -21.54 -11.63 10.72
CA ASP A 42 -21.60 -12.63 11.82
C ASP A 42 -21.18 -14.06 11.44
N LYS A 43 -21.26 -14.43 10.16
CA LYS A 43 -20.92 -15.77 9.67
C LYS A 43 -19.99 -15.81 8.46
N VAL A 44 -19.75 -14.70 7.77
CA VAL A 44 -19.06 -14.68 6.47
C VAL A 44 -18.22 -13.42 6.32
N VAL A 45 -17.01 -13.56 5.79
CA VAL A 45 -16.18 -12.45 5.32
C VAL A 45 -16.42 -12.28 3.82
N LEU A 46 -16.78 -11.06 3.41
CA LEU A 46 -17.00 -10.66 2.02
C LEU A 46 -15.95 -9.61 1.64
N GLU A 47 -15.30 -9.79 0.50
CA GLU A 47 -14.47 -8.74 -0.09
C GLU A 47 -15.33 -7.77 -0.91
N VAL A 48 -14.98 -6.48 -0.89
CA VAL A 48 -15.60 -5.47 -1.76
C VAL A 48 -14.64 -5.17 -2.91
N PRO A 49 -14.92 -5.66 -4.14
CA PRO A 49 -14.11 -5.36 -5.31
C PRO A 49 -14.37 -3.93 -5.83
N ALA A 50 -13.38 -3.35 -6.49
CA ALA A 50 -13.51 -2.04 -7.11
C ALA A 50 -14.41 -2.11 -8.37
N PRO A 51 -15.41 -1.22 -8.50
CA PRO A 51 -16.31 -1.21 -9.67
C PRO A 51 -15.60 -0.75 -10.96
N ALA A 52 -14.48 -0.04 -10.84
CA ALA A 52 -13.71 0.47 -11.97
C ALA A 52 -12.25 0.73 -11.58
N SER A 53 -11.37 0.79 -12.59
CA SER A 53 -9.98 1.22 -12.43
C SER A 53 -9.90 2.74 -12.29
N GLY A 54 -9.16 3.22 -11.30
CA GLY A 54 -9.02 4.65 -11.01
C GLY A 54 -8.12 4.91 -9.81
N THR A 55 -8.27 6.07 -9.21
CA THR A 55 -7.57 6.45 -7.97
C THR A 55 -8.60 6.60 -6.85
N LEU A 56 -8.37 5.99 -5.69
CA LEU A 56 -9.25 6.16 -4.54
C LEU A 56 -9.13 7.60 -4.04
N LEU A 57 -10.15 8.44 -4.19
CA LEU A 57 -10.09 9.86 -3.78
C LEU A 57 -10.20 10.02 -2.28
N GLU A 58 -11.24 9.40 -1.70
CA GLU A 58 -11.62 9.60 -0.32
C GLU A 58 -12.34 8.37 0.22
N ILE A 59 -12.06 8.05 1.47
CA ILE A 59 -12.69 6.96 2.23
C ILE A 59 -13.72 7.59 3.16
N ARG A 60 -14.99 7.19 3.02
CA ARG A 60 -16.09 7.66 3.88
C ARG A 60 -16.28 6.77 5.10
N ARG A 61 -15.89 5.50 5.01
CA ARG A 61 -16.01 4.49 6.06
C ARG A 61 -14.65 3.96 6.47
N SER A 62 -14.29 4.19 7.72
CA SER A 62 -13.00 3.77 8.28
C SER A 62 -13.02 2.30 8.70
N GLN A 63 -11.83 1.74 8.92
CA GLN A 63 -11.71 0.41 9.54
C GLN A 63 -12.39 0.40 10.92
N GLY A 64 -13.21 -0.61 11.17
CA GLY A 64 -14.03 -0.79 12.36
C GLY A 64 -15.44 -0.21 12.24
N ASP A 65 -15.77 0.53 11.17
CA ASP A 65 -17.11 1.13 11.00
C ASP A 65 -18.13 0.07 10.57
N VAL A 66 -19.39 0.28 10.97
CA VAL A 66 -20.53 -0.57 10.60
C VAL A 66 -21.23 0.03 9.39
N VAL A 67 -21.39 -0.76 8.34
CA VAL A 67 -21.99 -0.35 7.06
C VAL A 67 -23.17 -1.25 6.69
N ALA A 68 -24.16 -0.68 6.00
CA ALA A 68 -25.33 -1.41 5.52
C ALA A 68 -25.27 -1.60 3.99
N SER A 69 -26.11 -2.49 3.45
CA SER A 69 -26.23 -2.69 2.00
C SER A 69 -26.52 -1.36 1.30
N GLY A 70 -25.73 -1.02 0.29
CA GLY A 70 -25.85 0.24 -0.45
C GLY A 70 -25.28 1.48 0.26
N ASP A 71 -24.63 1.35 1.42
CA ASP A 71 -23.93 2.47 2.03
C ASP A 71 -22.69 2.87 1.22
N LEU A 72 -22.35 4.16 1.24
CA LEU A 72 -21.21 4.71 0.52
C LEU A 72 -19.91 4.45 1.28
N LEU A 73 -19.06 3.58 0.74
CA LEU A 73 -17.77 3.21 1.32
C LEU A 73 -16.68 4.24 0.98
N ALA A 74 -16.54 4.54 -0.32
CA ALA A 74 -15.50 5.42 -0.84
C ALA A 74 -15.86 5.95 -2.22
N VAL A 75 -15.05 6.91 -2.69
CA VAL A 75 -15.17 7.47 -4.04
C VAL A 75 -13.90 7.18 -4.82
N ILE A 76 -14.04 6.60 -6.01
CA ILE A 76 -12.95 6.35 -6.96
C ILE A 76 -13.05 7.37 -8.09
N GLU A 77 -11.95 8.04 -8.41
CA GLU A 77 -11.81 8.79 -9.64
C GLU A 77 -11.31 7.90 -10.76
N THR A 78 -12.16 7.61 -11.74
CA THR A 78 -11.72 7.00 -12.97
C THR A 78 -11.16 8.08 -13.89
N LEU A 79 -9.92 7.90 -14.32
CA LEU A 79 -9.44 8.56 -15.51
C LEU A 79 -10.17 7.90 -16.67
N SER A 80 -11.21 8.56 -17.20
CA SER A 80 -11.71 8.21 -18.52
C SER A 80 -10.55 8.46 -19.48
N ASP A 81 -9.77 7.40 -19.74
CA ASP A 81 -9.02 7.30 -20.97
C ASP A 81 -10.08 7.37 -22.07
N ASN A 82 -10.19 8.54 -22.65
CA ASN A 82 -10.76 8.70 -23.95
C ASN A 82 -9.67 8.15 -24.90
N PRO A 83 -9.84 6.97 -25.51
CA PRO A 83 -8.85 6.44 -26.44
C PRO A 83 -8.97 7.21 -27.75
N LEU A 84 -8.49 8.44 -27.77
CA LEU A 84 -8.12 9.12 -29.00
C LEU A 84 -6.61 9.01 -29.13
N THR A 85 -6.21 8.05 -29.97
CA THR A 85 -5.16 8.11 -30.98
C THR A 85 -3.82 8.73 -30.52
N THR A 86 -2.70 8.03 -30.54
CA THR A 86 -1.94 7.81 -31.79
C THR A 86 -0.92 6.67 -31.66
N ARG A 87 -0.90 5.76 -32.64
CA ARG A 87 0.35 5.09 -33.09
C ARG A 87 1.22 6.13 -33.82
N PRO A 88 2.57 5.99 -33.88
CA PRO A 88 3.22 5.16 -34.91
C PRO A 88 4.35 4.30 -34.32
N SER A 89 4.52 3.04 -34.75
CA SER A 89 5.31 2.54 -35.90
C SER A 89 6.83 2.56 -35.70
N GLU A 90 7.45 1.46 -36.14
CA GLU A 90 8.86 1.33 -36.60
C GLU A 90 9.98 1.41 -35.54
N THR A 91 11.06 0.64 -35.56
CA THR A 91 11.56 -0.52 -36.32
C THR A 91 12.91 -0.92 -35.68
N LEU A 92 13.46 -2.07 -36.08
CA LEU A 92 14.91 -2.38 -36.13
C LEU A 92 15.64 -2.68 -34.80
N ASN A 93 15.82 -3.97 -34.49
CA ASN A 93 17.10 -4.66 -34.77
C ASN A 93 17.08 -6.11 -34.26
N THR A 94 16.91 -7.05 -35.19
CA THR A 94 17.45 -8.39 -35.07
C THR A 94 18.72 -8.40 -35.91
N ASP A 95 19.88 -8.33 -35.24
CA ASP A 95 21.12 -8.87 -35.78
C ASP A 95 21.90 -9.55 -34.65
N ALA A 96 22.33 -10.75 -34.94
CA ALA A 96 22.97 -11.66 -34.03
C ALA A 96 24.48 -11.40 -33.98
N ARG A 97 25.06 -11.33 -32.79
CA ARG A 97 26.44 -11.81 -32.63
C ARG A 97 26.73 -12.34 -31.24
N ALA A 98 27.18 -13.58 -31.25
CA ALA A 98 27.60 -14.39 -30.13
C ALA A 98 28.87 -13.88 -29.43
N ALA A 99 28.98 -14.34 -28.18
CA ALA A 99 30.18 -14.61 -27.40
C ALA A 99 30.96 -13.42 -26.80
N SER A 100 30.78 -13.18 -25.50
CA SER A 100 31.67 -13.76 -24.47
C SER A 100 31.30 -13.27 -23.07
N SER A 101 31.48 -14.18 -22.13
CA SER A 101 31.15 -14.12 -20.71
C SER A 101 31.85 -13.00 -19.94
N SER A 102 31.21 -12.62 -18.83
CA SER A 102 31.65 -11.70 -17.76
C SER A 102 31.14 -10.27 -17.88
N SER A 103 29.90 -10.08 -17.44
CA SER A 103 29.51 -9.09 -16.42
C SER A 103 28.00 -8.88 -16.54
N ALA A 104 27.23 -9.66 -15.77
CA ALA A 104 25.97 -9.13 -15.27
C ALA A 104 26.38 -8.08 -14.22
N ALA A 105 26.57 -6.82 -14.59
CA ALA A 105 25.48 -5.86 -14.77
C ALA A 105 24.48 -6.02 -13.62
N ALA A 106 24.76 -5.44 -12.47
CA ALA A 106 24.42 -4.05 -12.16
C ALA A 106 22.92 -3.79 -12.26
N LEU A 107 22.20 -4.04 -11.15
CA LEU A 107 21.10 -3.19 -10.70
C LEU A 107 20.77 -3.37 -9.21
N GLU A 108 21.78 -3.70 -8.39
CA GLU A 108 21.67 -3.50 -6.94
C GLU A 108 22.23 -2.12 -6.59
N PRO A 109 21.57 -1.36 -5.70
CA PRO A 109 22.09 -0.08 -5.23
C PRO A 109 23.50 -0.28 -4.65
N PRO A 110 24.39 0.73 -4.74
CA PRO A 110 25.78 0.62 -4.29
C PRO A 110 25.84 0.57 -2.76
N VAL A 111 25.51 -0.59 -2.18
CA VAL A 111 25.45 -0.81 -0.74
C VAL A 111 26.60 -1.73 -0.35
N SER A 112 27.49 -1.25 0.52
CA SER A 112 28.66 -2.02 0.96
C SER A 112 28.24 -3.34 1.63
N PRO A 113 29.03 -4.43 1.55
CA PRO A 113 28.65 -5.74 2.11
C PRO A 113 28.38 -5.72 3.62
N ALA A 114 29.10 -4.88 4.38
CA ALA A 114 28.85 -4.65 5.80
C ALA A 114 27.49 -3.96 6.06
N VAL A 115 27.07 -3.10 5.13
CA VAL A 115 25.80 -2.38 5.19
C VAL A 115 24.64 -3.32 4.87
N ARG A 116 24.79 -4.17 3.84
CA ARG A 116 23.81 -5.22 3.50
C ARG A 116 23.59 -6.18 4.67
N ARG A 117 24.65 -6.59 5.38
CA ARG A 117 24.53 -7.41 6.60
C ARG A 117 23.68 -6.71 7.67
N LEU A 118 23.99 -5.44 8.00
CA LEU A 118 23.22 -4.69 9.00
C LEU A 118 21.75 -4.47 8.59
N LEU A 119 21.51 -4.22 7.30
CA LEU A 119 20.17 -4.09 6.75
C LEU A 119 19.38 -5.40 6.88
N THR A 120 19.96 -6.55 6.55
CA THR A 120 19.29 -7.86 6.68
C THR A 120 19.01 -8.23 8.15
N GLU A 121 19.99 -8.05 9.03
CA GLU A 121 19.87 -8.40 10.46
C GLU A 121 18.78 -7.57 11.17
N HIS A 122 18.66 -6.29 10.84
CA HIS A 122 17.64 -5.40 11.41
C HIS A 122 16.39 -5.28 10.54
N GLN A 123 16.27 -6.11 9.50
CA GLN A 123 15.16 -6.10 8.54
C GLN A 123 14.90 -4.73 7.90
N LEU A 124 15.95 -3.91 7.76
CA LEU A 124 15.89 -2.56 7.20
C LEU A 124 16.16 -2.58 5.70
N SER A 125 15.52 -1.66 4.98
CA SER A 125 15.68 -1.52 3.54
C SER A 125 16.54 -0.30 3.18
N PRO A 126 17.35 -0.34 2.12
CA PRO A 126 18.16 0.79 1.69
C PRO A 126 17.33 2.02 1.26
N ARG A 127 16.01 1.84 1.05
CA ARG A 127 15.06 2.91 0.72
C ARG A 127 14.52 3.67 1.94
N ASP A 128 14.61 3.06 3.12
CA ASP A 128 14.09 3.62 4.38
C ASP A 128 15.07 4.62 5.01
N ILE A 129 16.32 4.59 4.55
CA ILE A 129 17.38 5.47 5.02
C ILE A 129 17.38 6.71 4.14
N PRO A 130 17.03 7.90 4.68
CA PRO A 130 16.86 9.13 3.91
C PRO A 130 18.22 9.73 3.57
N ILE A 131 18.94 9.12 2.63
CA ILE A 131 20.21 9.65 2.12
C ILE A 131 20.19 9.76 0.59
N GLU A 132 20.80 10.81 0.10
CA GLU A 132 20.90 11.11 -1.32
C GLU A 132 22.24 10.57 -1.85
N GLY A 133 22.40 9.24 -1.84
CA GLY A 133 23.63 8.60 -2.31
C GLY A 133 23.95 7.23 -1.72
N ARG A 134 25.26 6.95 -1.56
CA ARG A 134 25.77 5.65 -1.10
C ARG A 134 25.54 5.46 0.39
N ILE A 135 24.84 4.38 0.76
CA ILE A 135 24.58 4.03 2.17
C ILE A 135 25.86 3.50 2.82
N SER A 136 26.30 4.16 3.89
CA SER A 136 27.46 3.75 4.68
C SER A 136 27.05 3.07 5.97
N LYS A 137 28.00 2.32 6.55
CA LYS A 137 27.80 1.57 7.81
C LYS A 137 27.35 2.50 8.95
N GLN A 138 27.85 3.73 8.97
CA GLN A 138 27.55 4.71 10.00
C GLN A 138 26.10 5.20 9.91
N ASP A 139 25.58 5.45 8.70
CA ASP A 139 24.19 5.87 8.50
C ASP A 139 23.20 4.80 8.97
N VAL A 140 23.47 3.53 8.66
CA VAL A 140 22.60 2.42 9.12
C VAL A 140 22.62 2.28 10.63
N LEU A 141 23.80 2.36 11.25
CA LEU A 141 23.92 2.29 12.71
C LEU A 141 23.25 3.48 13.40
N GLN A 142 23.43 4.70 12.87
CA GLN A 142 22.78 5.90 13.41
C GLN A 142 21.26 5.84 13.22
N PHE A 143 20.77 5.29 12.11
CA PHE A 143 19.35 5.09 11.87
C PHE A 143 18.75 4.07 12.84
N ILE A 144 19.44 2.93 13.04
CA ILE A 144 19.07 1.91 14.03
C ILE A 144 19.04 2.54 15.43
N GLU A 145 20.11 3.25 15.83
CA GLU A 145 20.21 3.89 17.14
C GLU A 145 19.15 4.96 17.35
N ARG A 146 18.88 5.79 16.35
CA ARG A 146 17.78 6.76 16.39
C ARG A 146 16.44 6.07 16.52
N ARG A 147 16.21 4.95 15.83
CA ARG A 147 14.94 4.20 15.90
C ARG A 147 14.79 3.47 17.23
N LEU A 148 15.88 2.99 17.84
CA LEU A 148 15.90 2.51 19.22
C LEU A 148 15.63 3.64 20.21
N LYS A 149 16.26 4.80 20.02
CA LYS A 149 16.11 5.98 20.88
C LYS A 149 14.76 6.69 20.74
N GLU A 150 14.09 6.56 19.60
CA GLU A 150 12.69 6.98 19.35
C GLU A 150 11.69 5.91 19.78
N ALA A 151 12.09 4.63 19.83
CA ALA A 151 11.30 3.59 20.48
C ALA A 151 11.36 3.69 22.02
N GLU A 152 12.44 4.23 22.59
CA GLU A 152 12.64 4.31 24.05
C GLU A 152 12.05 5.50 24.84
N PRO A 153 11.38 6.55 24.30
CA PRO A 153 10.69 7.53 25.14
C PRO A 153 9.17 7.34 25.18
N LYS A 154 8.58 6.33 24.51
CA LYS A 154 7.12 6.19 24.40
C LYS A 154 6.50 4.95 25.04
N GLU A 155 7.29 4.07 25.65
CA GLU A 155 6.77 2.89 26.38
C GLU A 155 6.69 3.09 27.90
N MET A 156 6.67 4.34 28.39
CA MET A 156 6.49 4.60 29.83
C MET A 156 5.75 5.90 30.17
N LYS A 157 4.71 6.26 29.41
CA LYS A 157 3.60 7.09 29.93
C LYS A 157 2.40 7.04 28.99
N GLU A 158 1.35 6.34 29.45
CA GLU A 158 -0.08 6.68 29.34
C GLU A 158 -0.94 5.44 29.13
N LEU A 159 -1.27 4.80 30.25
CA LEU A 159 -2.60 4.20 30.47
C LEU A 159 -3.66 5.26 30.13
N PRO A 160 -4.72 4.97 29.37
CA PRO A 160 -5.89 5.84 29.40
C PRO A 160 -6.54 5.75 30.80
N PRO A 161 -6.86 6.87 31.47
CA PRO A 161 -7.54 6.86 32.75
C PRO A 161 -9.00 6.39 32.61
N PRO A 162 -9.59 5.77 33.65
CA PRO A 162 -11.04 5.53 33.70
C PRO A 162 -11.80 6.85 33.85
N PRO A 163 -13.01 7.00 33.28
CA PRO A 163 -13.88 8.13 33.59
C PRO A 163 -14.75 7.85 34.84
N PRO A 164 -14.74 8.75 35.84
CA PRO A 164 -15.90 9.01 36.72
C PRO A 164 -16.19 10.53 36.83
N PRO A 165 -17.28 11.03 37.45
CA PRO A 165 -18.63 10.46 37.71
C PRO A 165 -19.80 11.38 37.28
N LEU A 166 -21.03 10.82 37.23
CA LEU A 166 -22.28 11.43 37.73
C LEU A 166 -23.25 10.30 38.12
#